data_AF-A0A4D7KA71-F1
#
_entry.id   AF-A0A4D7KA71-F1
#
_cell.length_a   1.000
_cell.length_b   1.000
_cell.length_c   1.000
_cell.angle_alpha   90.00
_cell.angle_beta   90.00
_cell.angle_gamma   90.00
#
_symmetry.space_group_name_H-M   'P 1'
#
loop_
_entity.id
_entity.type
_entity.pdbx_description
1 polymer ?
#
loop_
_entity_poly.entity_id
_entity_poly.type
_entity_poly.pdbx_seq_one_letter_code
_entity_poly.pdbx_strand_id
1 'polypeptide(L)'
;MNGIISTIRKKGSYSLIIFTLSFFFFTNCSKKSDRYQTNLDSTQIKLEIKALSKLRKIVSRPDAMKYQVDSLTGRVTGVWLIDMGLEKVPIELRVFKKLKFFYLARNEINSIPKWIVELKNIEYFSIGSTKLKSLPLFLSELKKVNFLGISHLDMEEIPIELLQSWKELDFIEATDSELSKFPIVKESKFPIKLKLSSTKIDSIPDEVSQMRIKELWMIDNQLNYVSPHLAEVEELENLSLDGSPKLKAQIPDLSNCKNLQGLGLNWCGLTEFPQWITELPNLVTVGLGNNLITEIPEEIGNLKNLTGLHIEENRLETLPASLSKLKKLNFIDVEYNNITTLPEGMFDVEREEPCTIVIEGNPLSDIPVSEEQFRKGYKWYGID
;
A
#
# COMPACT_ATOMS: atom_id res chain seq x y z
N MET A 1 1.29 -10.70 10.32
CA MET A 1 1.46 -9.24 10.28
C MET A 1 0.19 -8.56 9.75
N ASN A 2 -0.97 -9.09 10.16
CA ASN A 2 -2.32 -8.61 9.83
C ASN A 2 -3.00 -8.28 11.15
N GLY A 3 -3.59 -7.10 11.27
CA GLY A 3 -4.37 -6.74 12.46
C GLY A 3 -4.32 -5.24 12.75
N ILE A 4 -5.46 -4.59 12.53
CA ILE A 4 -5.84 -3.26 13.01
C ILE A 4 -5.35 -2.10 12.12
N ILE A 5 -5.84 -2.07 10.88
CA ILE A 5 -6.36 -0.82 10.31
C ILE A 5 -7.86 -0.84 10.62
N SER A 6 -8.28 -0.16 11.69
CA SER A 6 -9.67 0.24 11.86
C SER A 6 -9.74 1.49 12.72
N THR A 7 -10.19 2.58 12.07
CA THR A 7 -10.93 3.69 12.67
C THR A 7 -10.14 4.67 13.55
N ILE A 8 -9.60 5.73 12.94
CA ILE A 8 -9.36 7.01 13.64
C ILE A 8 -10.08 8.13 12.88
N ARG A 9 -11.35 8.37 13.22
CA ARG A 9 -11.97 9.69 13.07
C ARG A 9 -11.68 10.51 14.33
N LYS A 10 -10.89 11.59 14.15
CA LYS A 10 -10.72 12.80 14.99
C LYS A 10 -10.34 12.64 16.47
N LYS A 11 -9.09 12.98 16.81
CA LYS A 11 -8.70 14.27 17.42
C LYS A 11 -7.16 14.37 17.42
N GLY A 12 -6.64 15.53 17.05
CA GLY A 12 -5.22 15.76 16.77
C GLY A 12 -4.30 15.29 17.90
N SER A 13 -3.24 14.59 17.53
CA SER A 13 -2.10 14.27 18.40
C SER A 13 -0.86 14.13 17.51
N TYR A 14 0.07 15.04 17.74
CA TYR A 14 1.28 15.28 16.97
C TYR A 14 2.42 14.49 17.60
N SER A 15 3.17 13.71 16.83
CA SER A 15 4.22 12.81 17.36
C SER A 15 5.57 13.12 16.72
N LEU A 16 6.54 13.60 17.51
CA LEU A 16 7.97 13.51 17.17
C LEU A 16 8.54 12.29 17.89
N ILE A 17 8.85 11.24 17.13
CA ILE A 17 9.53 10.05 17.64
C ILE A 17 10.94 10.08 17.08
N ILE A 18 11.95 9.90 17.93
CA ILE A 18 13.31 9.59 17.51
C ILE A 18 13.66 8.27 18.18
N PHE A 19 13.75 7.21 17.38
CA PHE A 19 14.23 5.92 17.86
C PHE A 19 15.74 5.81 17.68
N THR A 20 16.43 5.36 18.72
CA THR A 20 17.64 4.57 18.56
C THR A 20 17.24 3.12 18.43
N LEU A 21 17.69 2.43 17.39
CA LEU A 21 17.61 0.98 17.33
C LEU A 21 18.50 0.38 18.43
N SER A 22 17.90 0.20 19.60
CA SER A 22 18.26 -0.74 20.64
C SER A 22 16.92 -1.11 21.29
N PHE A 23 16.30 -2.17 20.79
CA PHE A 23 15.11 -2.74 21.41
C PHE A 23 15.50 -3.19 22.82
N PHE A 24 15.00 -2.54 23.87
CA PHE A 24 14.83 -3.13 25.20
C PHE A 24 13.86 -2.27 26.03
N PHE A 25 12.73 -2.86 26.40
CA PHE A 25 11.86 -2.36 27.48
C PHE A 25 12.64 -2.37 28.80
N PHE A 26 12.53 -1.32 29.62
CA PHE A 26 12.42 -1.48 31.08
C PHE A 26 11.72 -0.28 31.72
N THR A 27 10.63 -0.58 32.41
CA THR A 27 10.01 0.22 33.47
C THR A 27 10.96 0.35 34.67
N ASN A 28 10.97 1.52 35.32
CA ASN A 28 11.49 1.79 36.67
C ASN A 28 12.92 1.32 37.00
N CYS A 29 13.83 2.26 37.25
CA CYS A 29 14.68 2.15 38.44
C CYS A 29 15.27 3.49 38.86
N SER A 30 14.93 3.87 40.09
CA SER A 30 15.69 4.81 40.89
C SER A 30 17.05 4.20 41.27
N LYS A 31 18.09 5.05 41.33
CA LYS A 31 19.39 4.82 41.98
C LYS A 31 20.19 3.56 41.56
N LYS A 32 21.23 3.76 40.74
CA LYS A 32 22.65 3.66 41.14
C LYS A 32 23.56 3.82 39.92
N SER A 33 24.64 4.55 40.15
CA SER A 33 25.80 4.69 39.28
C SER A 33 26.42 3.35 38.92
N ASP A 34 26.77 3.12 37.66
CA ASP A 34 27.97 2.36 37.33
C ASP A 34 28.56 2.75 35.97
N ARG A 35 29.88 2.76 35.94
CA ARG A 35 30.75 3.31 34.89
C ARG A 35 30.71 2.43 33.64
N TYR A 36 30.27 2.99 32.52
CA TYR A 36 30.64 2.50 31.20
C TYR A 36 31.46 3.59 30.48
N GLN A 37 32.78 3.48 30.58
CA GLN A 37 33.69 4.21 29.69
C GLN A 37 33.72 3.48 28.35
N THR A 38 32.88 3.91 27.41
CA THR A 38 33.07 3.62 26.00
C THR A 38 33.93 4.74 25.39
N ASN A 39 35.07 4.37 24.80
CA ASN A 39 35.92 5.21 23.96
C ASN A 39 35.16 5.63 22.68
N LEU A 40 34.17 6.51 22.85
CA LEU A 40 33.53 7.23 21.77
C LEU A 40 34.18 8.61 21.69
N ASP A 41 34.37 9.13 20.48
CA ASP A 41 34.83 10.50 20.28
C ASP A 41 33.85 11.46 20.97
N SER A 42 34.26 11.94 22.14
CA SER A 42 33.45 12.80 23.01
C SER A 42 32.95 14.06 22.30
N THR A 43 33.57 14.42 21.17
CA THR A 43 33.22 15.56 20.33
C THR A 43 31.93 15.30 19.56
N GLN A 44 31.83 14.17 18.84
CA GLN A 44 30.64 13.80 18.07
C GLN A 44 29.41 13.65 18.97
N ILE A 45 29.62 13.07 20.15
CA ILE A 45 28.61 12.94 21.20
C ILE A 45 28.04 14.30 21.60
N LYS A 46 28.93 15.25 21.93
CA LYS A 46 28.53 16.61 22.33
C LYS A 46 27.79 17.32 21.19
N LEU A 47 28.18 17.10 19.94
CA LEU A 47 27.50 17.68 18.77
C LEU A 47 26.07 17.15 18.61
N GLU A 48 25.86 15.84 18.74
CA GLU A 48 24.53 15.23 18.64
C GLU A 48 23.60 15.68 19.78
N ILE A 49 24.09 15.73 21.02
CA ILE A 49 23.30 16.27 22.16
C ILE A 49 22.92 17.73 21.90
N LYS A 50 23.86 18.54 21.39
CA LYS A 50 23.60 19.94 21.04
C LYS A 50 22.57 20.07 19.92
N ALA A 51 22.63 19.20 18.91
CA ALA A 51 21.66 19.15 17.81
C ALA A 51 20.25 18.80 18.32
N LEU A 52 20.11 17.76 19.15
CA LEU A 52 18.83 17.39 19.78
C LEU A 52 18.26 18.52 20.63
N SER A 53 19.11 19.19 21.42
CA SER A 53 18.69 20.34 22.23
C SER A 53 18.16 21.49 21.38
N LYS A 54 18.79 21.77 20.22
CA LYS A 54 18.32 22.79 19.29
C LYS A 54 17.02 22.39 18.59
N LEU A 55 16.91 21.15 18.11
CA LEU A 55 15.66 20.63 17.51
C LEU A 55 14.49 20.78 18.48
N ARG A 56 14.73 20.53 19.77
CA ARG A 56 13.73 20.75 20.82
C ARG A 56 13.26 22.20 20.94
N LYS A 57 14.14 23.17 20.69
CA LYS A 57 13.77 24.59 20.69
C LYS A 57 12.99 25.00 19.45
N ILE A 58 13.28 24.36 18.31
CA ILE A 58 12.57 24.61 17.03
C ILE A 58 11.13 24.10 17.12
N VAL A 59 10.92 22.96 17.79
CA VAL A 59 9.61 22.36 17.99
C VAL A 59 8.91 23.06 19.16
N SER A 60 7.91 23.88 18.87
CA SER A 60 7.24 24.80 19.82
C SER A 60 6.29 24.15 20.84
N ARG A 61 6.19 22.81 20.87
CA ARG A 61 5.25 22.09 21.75
C ARG A 61 5.99 21.28 22.83
N PRO A 62 5.90 21.68 24.11
CA PRO A 62 6.56 21.00 25.23
C PRO A 62 6.18 19.52 25.38
N ASP A 63 4.95 19.15 24.97
CA ASP A 63 4.38 17.81 25.21
C ASP A 63 4.68 16.80 24.08
N ALA A 64 5.22 17.26 22.94
CA ALA A 64 5.55 16.41 21.78
C ALA A 64 6.95 15.79 21.86
N MET A 65 7.77 16.14 22.87
CA MET A 65 9.17 15.72 22.96
C MET A 65 9.52 15.21 24.37
N LYS A 66 9.30 13.91 24.60
CA LYS A 66 9.85 13.22 25.76
C LYS A 66 11.09 12.44 25.33
N TYR A 67 12.28 12.92 25.69
CA TYR A 67 13.55 12.20 25.47
C TYR A 67 14.13 11.76 26.80
N GLN A 68 14.47 10.47 26.91
CA GLN A 68 15.58 10.02 27.76
C GLN A 68 16.87 10.27 26.96
N VAL A 69 17.65 11.28 27.35
CA VAL A 69 18.90 11.66 26.65
C VAL A 69 20.11 10.84 27.12
N ASP A 70 19.96 9.92 28.06
CA ASP A 70 21.12 9.42 28.82
C ASP A 70 21.96 8.30 28.17
N SER A 71 21.90 8.06 26.85
CA SER A 71 22.90 7.18 26.19
C SER A 71 23.10 7.31 24.66
N LEU A 72 22.46 8.26 23.96
CA LEU A 72 22.06 8.07 22.55
C LEU A 72 23.05 8.55 21.47
N THR A 73 24.28 8.88 21.84
CA THR A 73 25.17 9.53 20.89
C THR A 73 25.94 8.53 20.03
N GLY A 74 25.71 8.59 18.72
CA GLY A 74 26.19 7.64 17.71
C GLY A 74 25.21 6.52 17.37
N ARG A 75 23.95 6.56 17.82
CA ARG A 75 22.92 5.52 17.62
C ARG A 75 21.64 5.99 16.92
N VAL A 76 21.49 7.28 16.63
CA VAL A 76 20.25 7.79 16.00
C VAL A 76 20.16 7.26 14.57
N THR A 77 19.26 6.31 14.36
CA THR A 77 18.99 5.66 13.08
C THR A 77 17.70 6.14 12.44
N GLY A 78 16.83 6.85 13.18
CA GLY A 78 15.61 7.40 12.61
C GLY A 78 15.17 8.73 13.21
N VAL A 79 14.56 9.56 12.37
CA VAL A 79 13.97 10.85 12.72
C VAL A 79 12.58 10.94 12.07
N TRP A 80 11.56 11.23 12.90
CA TRP A 80 10.19 11.43 12.46
C TRP A 80 9.67 12.81 12.89
N LEU A 81 9.86 13.81 12.05
CA LEU A 81 9.39 15.18 12.27
C LEU A 81 8.06 15.37 11.52
N ILE A 82 6.95 15.05 12.17
CA ILE A 82 5.62 15.07 11.54
C ILE A 82 4.76 16.17 12.14
N ASP A 83 4.10 16.97 11.30
CA ASP A 83 3.11 17.98 11.73
C ASP A 83 3.74 19.09 12.61
N MET A 84 5.03 19.40 12.37
CA MET A 84 5.81 20.31 13.22
C MET A 84 5.81 21.77 12.72
N GLY A 85 5.16 22.05 11.59
CA GLY A 85 5.16 23.38 10.96
C GLY A 85 6.53 23.81 10.43
N LEU A 86 7.42 22.85 10.13
CA LEU A 86 8.77 23.16 9.66
C LEU A 86 8.73 23.75 8.24
N GLU A 87 9.26 24.95 8.05
CA GLU A 87 9.40 25.54 6.70
C GLU A 87 10.63 25.03 5.94
N LYS A 88 11.62 24.51 6.66
CA LYS A 88 12.88 24.01 6.13
C LYS A 88 13.32 22.78 6.89
N VAL A 89 14.06 21.90 6.22
CA VAL A 89 14.75 20.80 6.88
C VAL A 89 15.78 21.37 7.88
N PRO A 90 15.72 21.03 9.18
CA PRO A 90 16.65 21.55 10.17
C PRO A 90 18.10 21.10 9.88
N ILE A 91 19.04 22.06 9.82
CA ILE A 91 20.47 21.79 9.59
C ILE A 91 21.08 20.92 10.68
N GLU A 92 20.49 20.94 11.87
CA GLU A 92 20.85 20.10 13.01
C GLU A 92 20.83 18.61 12.68
N LEU A 93 20.01 18.15 11.73
CA LEU A 93 19.94 16.74 11.35
C LEU A 93 21.22 16.24 10.66
N ARG A 94 22.02 17.14 10.10
CA ARG A 94 23.26 16.83 9.35
C ARG A 94 24.28 16.03 10.17
N VAL A 95 24.25 16.11 11.50
CA VAL A 95 25.20 15.41 12.37
C VAL A 95 24.88 13.92 12.52
N PHE A 96 23.65 13.46 12.24
CA PHE A 96 23.23 12.08 12.44
C PHE A 96 23.66 11.16 11.28
N LYS A 97 24.96 10.87 11.17
CA LYS A 97 25.52 10.13 10.02
C LYS A 97 25.07 8.67 9.87
N LYS A 98 24.40 8.09 10.87
CA LYS A 98 23.84 6.73 10.84
C LYS A 98 22.33 6.68 10.54
N LEU A 99 21.75 7.82 10.15
CA LEU A 99 20.33 7.92 9.88
C LEU A 99 19.94 7.05 8.68
N LYS A 100 18.96 6.18 8.90
CA LYS A 100 18.32 5.28 7.93
C LYS A 100 16.90 5.73 7.62
N PHE A 101 16.15 6.15 8.65
CA PHE A 101 14.76 6.54 8.56
C PHE A 101 14.64 8.07 8.63
N PHE A 102 14.17 8.69 7.54
CA PHE A 102 14.08 10.13 7.39
C PHE A 102 12.64 10.53 7.02
N TYR A 103 11.84 10.85 8.03
CA TYR A 103 10.43 11.21 7.87
C TYR A 103 10.20 12.67 8.24
N LEU A 104 9.73 13.46 7.28
CA LEU A 104 9.47 14.89 7.40
C LEU A 104 8.04 15.27 7.01
N ALA A 105 7.10 14.32 7.11
CA ALA A 105 5.77 14.50 6.55
C ALA A 105 4.94 15.59 7.26
N ARG A 106 3.93 16.15 6.58
CA ARG A 106 3.00 17.14 7.16
C ARG A 106 3.74 18.37 7.69
N ASN A 107 4.56 19.00 6.86
CA ASN A 107 5.29 20.22 7.22
C ASN A 107 5.19 21.24 6.10
N GLU A 108 5.71 22.44 6.32
CA GLU A 108 5.70 23.54 5.35
C GLU A 108 6.95 23.56 4.46
N ILE A 109 7.66 22.43 4.36
CA ILE A 109 8.96 22.31 3.69
C ILE A 109 8.78 22.49 2.18
N ASN A 110 9.44 23.49 1.60
CA ASN A 110 9.38 23.78 0.17
C ASN A 110 10.66 23.42 -0.60
N SER A 111 11.72 23.02 0.12
CA SER A 111 13.02 22.71 -0.47
C SER A 111 13.81 21.71 0.36
N ILE A 112 14.54 20.86 -0.34
CA ILE A 112 15.48 19.90 0.23
C ILE A 112 16.88 20.51 0.17
N PRO A 113 17.62 20.61 1.30
CA PRO A 113 18.97 21.14 1.27
C PRO A 113 20.00 20.12 0.76
N LYS A 114 21.02 20.59 0.05
CA LYS A 114 22.08 19.75 -0.54
C LYS A 114 22.80 18.87 0.46
N TRP A 115 22.97 19.31 1.71
CA TRP A 115 23.72 18.53 2.72
C TRP A 115 23.08 17.19 3.07
N ILE A 116 21.82 16.94 2.71
CA ILE A 116 21.13 15.65 2.95
C ILE A 116 21.92 14.48 2.36
N VAL A 117 22.63 14.67 1.23
CA VAL A 117 23.43 13.61 0.60
C VAL A 117 24.60 13.11 1.47
N GLU A 118 24.99 13.89 2.47
CA GLU A 118 25.98 13.45 3.45
C GLU A 118 25.46 12.37 4.41
N LEU A 119 24.14 12.19 4.47
CA LEU A 119 23.48 11.15 5.24
C LEU A 119 23.36 9.86 4.41
N LYS A 120 24.52 9.31 4.03
CA LYS A 120 24.66 8.18 3.07
C LYS A 120 23.95 6.88 3.45
N ASN A 121 23.40 6.79 4.65
CA ASN A 121 22.72 5.60 5.16
C ASN A 121 21.20 5.66 5.06
N ILE A 122 20.62 6.73 4.51
CA ILE A 122 19.17 6.84 4.35
C ILE A 122 18.67 5.70 3.47
N GLU A 123 17.73 4.93 4.04
CA GLU A 123 17.01 3.82 3.44
C GLU A 123 15.55 4.25 3.18
N TYR A 124 14.92 4.85 4.19
CA TYR A 124 13.54 5.34 4.12
C TYR A 124 13.53 6.86 4.03
N PHE A 125 13.08 7.39 2.90
CA PHE A 125 12.96 8.82 2.65
C PHE A 125 11.49 9.19 2.44
N SER A 126 10.89 9.88 3.41
CA SER A 126 9.48 10.26 3.37
C SER A 126 9.29 11.74 3.61
N ILE A 127 8.64 12.43 2.69
CA ILE A 127 8.39 13.87 2.74
C ILE A 127 6.98 14.28 2.28
N GLY A 128 6.02 13.36 2.40
CA GLY A 128 4.64 13.62 2.03
C GLY A 128 3.97 14.78 2.80
N SER A 129 2.93 15.36 2.22
CA SER A 129 2.20 16.51 2.77
C SER A 129 3.14 17.69 3.09
N THR A 130 4.02 18.02 2.15
CA THR A 130 4.87 19.21 2.22
C THR A 130 4.63 20.12 1.02
N LYS A 131 5.26 21.31 1.02
CA LYS A 131 5.18 22.28 -0.09
C LYS A 131 6.21 22.01 -1.19
N LEU A 132 6.80 20.81 -1.21
CA LEU A 132 7.82 20.44 -2.17
C LEU A 132 7.20 20.17 -3.53
N LYS A 133 7.71 20.87 -4.57
CA LYS A 133 7.22 20.75 -5.95
C LYS A 133 7.96 19.76 -6.82
N SER A 134 9.20 19.42 -6.44
CA SER A 134 10.02 18.45 -7.14
C SER A 134 11.12 17.90 -6.22
N LEU A 135 11.55 16.67 -6.51
CA LEU A 135 12.73 16.09 -5.87
C LEU A 135 14.00 16.57 -6.60
N PRO A 136 15.00 17.13 -5.90
CA PRO A 136 16.22 17.58 -6.57
C PRO A 136 17.15 16.41 -6.94
N LEU A 137 17.77 16.51 -8.12
CA LEU A 137 18.62 15.44 -8.69
C LEU A 137 19.85 15.05 -7.85
N PHE A 138 20.34 15.94 -6.98
CA PHE A 138 21.46 15.58 -6.08
C PHE A 138 21.08 14.44 -5.12
N LEU A 139 19.80 14.17 -4.88
CA LEU A 139 19.34 13.04 -4.08
C LEU A 139 19.74 11.68 -4.68
N SER A 140 20.16 11.65 -5.95
CA SER A 140 20.72 10.46 -6.60
C SER A 140 21.97 9.92 -5.91
N GLU A 141 22.65 10.71 -5.07
CA GLU A 141 23.78 10.26 -4.24
C GLU A 141 23.36 9.34 -3.08
N LEU A 142 22.09 9.33 -2.68
CA LEU A 142 21.57 8.47 -1.61
C LEU A 142 21.34 7.04 -2.12
N LYS A 143 22.43 6.28 -2.29
CA LYS A 143 22.40 4.95 -2.94
C LYS A 143 21.66 3.83 -2.19
N LYS A 144 21.26 4.06 -0.94
CA LYS A 144 20.58 3.06 -0.10
C LYS A 144 19.07 3.25 0.01
N VAL A 145 18.50 4.27 -0.65
CA VAL A 145 17.06 4.52 -0.59
C VAL A 145 16.32 3.31 -1.15
N ASN A 146 15.53 2.66 -0.29
CA ASN A 146 14.65 1.56 -0.64
C ASN A 146 13.17 1.96 -0.60
N PHE A 147 12.82 2.95 0.23
CA PHE A 147 11.46 3.46 0.36
C PHE A 147 11.41 4.96 0.07
N LEU A 148 10.48 5.36 -0.82
CA LEU A 148 10.14 6.74 -1.11
C LEU A 148 8.67 7.03 -0.77
N GLY A 149 8.44 7.92 0.21
CA GLY A 149 7.11 8.42 0.56
C GLY A 149 6.91 9.88 0.12
N ILE A 150 6.01 10.12 -0.81
CA ILE A 150 5.76 11.43 -1.46
C ILE A 150 4.26 11.73 -1.62
N SER A 151 3.42 11.12 -0.79
CA SER A 151 1.97 11.35 -0.75
C SER A 151 1.64 12.82 -0.48
N HIS A 152 0.55 13.35 -1.05
CA HIS A 152 0.07 14.71 -0.84
C HIS A 152 1.09 15.78 -1.23
N LEU A 153 1.78 15.59 -2.37
CA LEU A 153 2.69 16.59 -2.94
C LEU A 153 2.14 17.18 -4.24
N ASP A 154 2.39 18.48 -4.41
CA ASP A 154 2.13 19.25 -5.63
C ASP A 154 3.28 19.06 -6.62
N MET A 155 3.48 17.81 -7.04
CA MET A 155 4.57 17.38 -7.92
C MET A 155 3.98 16.53 -9.04
N GLU A 156 4.24 16.92 -10.29
CA GLU A 156 3.70 16.25 -11.49
C GLU A 156 4.45 14.97 -11.86
N GLU A 157 5.75 14.90 -11.58
CA GLU A 157 6.57 13.73 -11.89
C GLU A 157 7.72 13.55 -10.89
N ILE A 158 8.16 12.29 -10.74
CA ILE A 158 9.42 11.97 -10.08
C ILE A 158 10.51 11.98 -11.16
N PRO A 159 11.62 12.71 -10.99
CA PRO A 159 12.69 12.73 -11.99
C PRO A 159 13.20 11.32 -12.29
N ILE A 160 13.18 10.94 -13.57
CA ILE A 160 13.54 9.58 -13.99
C ILE A 160 14.99 9.24 -13.66
N GLU A 161 15.91 10.20 -13.75
CA GLU A 161 17.32 10.03 -13.40
C GLU A 161 17.49 9.66 -11.92
N LEU A 162 16.62 10.19 -11.05
CA LEU A 162 16.61 9.85 -9.64
C LEU A 162 16.18 8.40 -9.44
N LEU A 163 15.06 8.02 -10.05
CA LEU A 163 14.53 6.65 -10.01
C LEU A 163 15.54 5.62 -10.54
N GLN A 164 16.21 5.90 -11.66
CA GLN A 164 17.23 4.99 -12.19
C GLN A 164 18.50 4.92 -11.32
N SER A 165 18.74 5.91 -10.47
CA SER A 165 19.95 5.97 -9.63
C SER A 165 19.83 5.16 -8.32
N TRP A 166 18.60 4.90 -7.85
CA TRP A 166 18.30 4.21 -6.59
C TRP A 166 18.06 2.72 -6.83
N LYS A 167 19.16 1.96 -6.91
CA LYS A 167 19.13 0.51 -7.20
C LYS A 167 18.51 -0.35 -6.10
N GLU A 168 18.40 0.18 -4.88
CA GLU A 168 17.76 -0.50 -3.74
C GLU A 168 16.26 -0.19 -3.63
N LEU A 169 15.70 0.68 -4.49
CA LEU A 169 14.31 1.13 -4.42
C LEU A 169 13.34 -0.03 -4.67
N ASP A 170 12.57 -0.37 -3.64
CA ASP A 170 11.59 -1.46 -3.67
C ASP A 170 10.19 -0.99 -3.25
N PHE A 171 10.04 0.28 -2.86
CA PHE A 171 8.74 0.83 -2.49
C PHE A 171 8.63 2.32 -2.86
N ILE A 172 7.59 2.67 -3.62
CA ILE A 172 7.13 4.05 -3.80
C ILE A 172 5.70 4.18 -3.28
N GLU A 173 5.49 5.12 -2.37
CA GLU A 173 4.18 5.53 -1.87
C GLU A 173 3.90 6.97 -2.28
N ALA A 174 2.91 7.15 -3.16
CA ALA A 174 2.42 8.44 -3.60
C ALA A 174 0.88 8.39 -3.62
N THR A 175 0.25 8.78 -2.52
CA THR A 175 -1.21 8.88 -2.41
C THR A 175 -1.65 10.33 -2.36
N ASP A 176 -2.76 10.67 -3.04
CA ASP A 176 -3.32 12.02 -3.12
C ASP A 176 -2.32 13.05 -3.65
N SER A 177 -1.54 12.69 -4.67
CA SER A 177 -0.48 13.53 -5.24
C SER A 177 -0.83 13.97 -6.65
N GLU A 178 -0.29 15.11 -7.07
CA GLU A 178 -0.49 15.69 -8.40
C GLU A 178 0.28 14.96 -9.53
N LEU A 179 0.83 13.78 -9.22
CA LEU A 179 1.61 12.98 -10.17
C LEU A 179 0.75 12.64 -11.38
N SER A 180 1.20 13.05 -12.56
CA SER A 180 0.57 12.75 -13.85
C SER A 180 1.36 11.73 -14.66
N LYS A 181 2.65 11.53 -14.35
CA LYS A 181 3.50 10.55 -15.03
C LYS A 181 3.73 9.31 -14.18
N PHE A 182 3.60 8.14 -14.81
CA PHE A 182 3.90 6.86 -14.19
C PHE A 182 5.40 6.74 -13.83
N PRO A 183 5.77 6.35 -12.60
CA PRO A 183 7.17 6.24 -12.20
C PRO A 183 7.84 4.98 -12.75
N ILE A 184 8.76 5.14 -13.70
CA ILE A 184 9.48 4.02 -14.34
C ILE A 184 10.77 3.70 -13.60
N VAL A 185 10.95 2.43 -13.19
CA VAL A 185 12.14 1.92 -12.47
C VAL A 185 12.63 0.63 -13.13
N LYS A 186 13.68 0.70 -13.95
CA LYS A 186 14.09 -0.42 -14.83
C LYS A 186 15.11 -1.36 -14.20
N GLU A 187 16.01 -0.84 -13.37
CA GLU A 187 17.17 -1.57 -12.87
C GLU A 187 17.14 -1.75 -11.34
N SER A 188 15.96 -2.00 -10.75
CA SER A 188 15.88 -2.27 -9.32
C SER A 188 16.40 -3.67 -8.99
N LYS A 189 17.19 -3.78 -7.92
CA LYS A 189 17.65 -5.06 -7.36
C LYS A 189 16.51 -5.90 -6.80
N PHE A 190 15.41 -5.27 -6.40
CA PHE A 190 14.29 -5.92 -5.76
C PHE A 190 12.99 -5.65 -6.53
N PRO A 191 12.02 -6.57 -6.47
CA PRO A 191 10.68 -6.31 -6.97
C PRO A 191 10.08 -5.07 -6.29
N ILE A 192 9.63 -4.09 -7.07
CA ILE A 192 9.08 -2.84 -6.58
C ILE A 192 7.59 -2.95 -6.24
N LYS A 193 7.20 -2.26 -5.18
CA LYS A 193 5.83 -2.01 -4.77
C LYS A 193 5.49 -0.56 -5.07
N LEU A 194 4.45 -0.35 -5.86
CA LEU A 194 3.97 0.96 -6.26
C LEU A 194 2.58 1.17 -5.67
N LYS A 195 2.48 2.11 -4.73
CA LYS A 195 1.20 2.60 -4.21
C LYS A 195 0.96 4.01 -4.73
N LEU A 196 0.18 4.12 -5.80
CA LEU A 196 -0.04 5.33 -6.58
C LEU A 196 -1.53 5.67 -6.61
N SER A 197 -2.16 5.76 -5.45
CA SER A 197 -3.62 5.96 -5.35
C SER A 197 -3.99 7.45 -5.35
N SER A 198 -5.16 7.81 -5.90
CA SER A 198 -5.63 9.20 -5.99
C SER A 198 -4.62 10.14 -6.65
N THR A 199 -4.04 9.74 -7.79
CA THR A 199 -3.13 10.59 -8.56
C THR A 199 -3.76 11.03 -9.89
N LYS A 200 -3.01 11.83 -10.66
CA LYS A 200 -3.38 12.25 -12.02
C LYS A 200 -2.83 11.33 -13.10
N ILE A 201 -2.21 10.20 -12.74
CA ILE A 201 -1.72 9.23 -13.70
C ILE A 201 -2.91 8.67 -14.49
N ASP A 202 -2.83 8.77 -15.80
CA ASP A 202 -3.90 8.40 -16.72
C ASP A 202 -3.56 7.16 -17.58
N SER A 203 -2.32 6.68 -17.49
CA SER A 203 -1.85 5.55 -18.29
C SER A 203 -0.76 4.74 -17.58
N ILE A 204 -0.79 3.42 -17.80
CA ILE A 204 0.35 2.53 -17.55
C ILE A 204 1.06 2.30 -18.90
N PRO A 205 2.31 2.76 -19.09
CA PRO A 205 2.97 2.77 -20.39
C PRO A 205 3.70 1.46 -20.70
N ASP A 206 4.17 1.28 -21.94
CA ASP A 206 4.82 0.05 -22.43
C ASP A 206 6.13 -0.29 -21.70
N GLU A 207 6.83 0.72 -21.17
CA GLU A 207 8.04 0.54 -20.36
C GLU A 207 7.79 -0.24 -19.06
N VAL A 208 6.53 -0.50 -18.69
CA VAL A 208 6.18 -1.35 -17.56
C VAL A 208 6.75 -2.78 -17.70
N SER A 209 6.90 -3.29 -18.93
CA SER A 209 7.57 -4.58 -19.21
C SER A 209 9.02 -4.64 -18.73
N GLN A 210 9.67 -3.49 -18.60
CA GLN A 210 11.07 -3.38 -18.18
C GLN A 210 11.21 -3.27 -16.66
N MET A 211 10.10 -3.31 -15.93
CA MET A 211 10.08 -3.16 -14.48
C MET A 211 9.86 -4.50 -13.80
N ARG A 212 10.49 -4.67 -12.64
CA ARG A 212 10.24 -5.80 -11.75
C ARG A 212 9.20 -5.39 -10.72
N ILE A 213 7.91 -5.43 -11.04
CA ILE A 213 6.84 -4.99 -10.14
C ILE A 213 6.23 -6.20 -9.43
N LYS A 214 6.11 -6.13 -8.10
CA LYS A 214 5.42 -7.14 -7.28
C LYS A 214 4.01 -6.71 -6.89
N GLU A 215 3.84 -5.42 -6.60
CA GLU A 215 2.53 -4.87 -6.22
C GLU A 215 2.30 -3.54 -6.95
N LEU A 216 1.14 -3.40 -7.60
CA LEU A 216 0.72 -2.17 -8.26
C LEU A 216 -0.68 -1.78 -7.80
N TRP A 217 -0.74 -0.72 -7.00
CA TRP A 217 -1.99 -0.18 -6.45
C TRP A 217 -2.26 1.19 -7.05
N MET A 218 -3.20 1.25 -8.00
CA MET A 218 -3.59 2.46 -8.73
C MET A 218 -5.07 2.78 -8.51
N ILE A 219 -5.48 2.84 -7.25
CA ILE A 219 -6.86 3.12 -6.84
C ILE A 219 -7.22 4.59 -7.09
N ASP A 220 -8.43 4.88 -7.55
CA ASP A 220 -8.99 6.23 -7.73
C ASP A 220 -8.13 7.15 -8.65
N ASN A 221 -7.61 6.58 -9.74
CA ASN A 221 -6.84 7.33 -10.73
C ASN A 221 -7.67 7.71 -11.96
N GLN A 222 -7.08 8.51 -12.85
CA GLN A 222 -7.69 8.90 -14.12
C GLN A 222 -7.35 7.94 -15.27
N LEU A 223 -7.03 6.68 -14.96
CA LEU A 223 -6.56 5.68 -15.91
C LEU A 223 -7.56 5.50 -17.05
N ASN A 224 -7.07 5.70 -18.28
CA ASN A 224 -7.78 5.44 -19.53
C ASN A 224 -7.04 4.45 -20.43
N TYR A 225 -5.79 4.09 -20.09
CA TYR A 225 -4.99 3.15 -20.85
C TYR A 225 -4.13 2.29 -19.91
N VAL A 226 -4.12 0.98 -20.18
CA VAL A 226 -3.18 0.04 -19.55
C VAL A 226 -2.46 -0.71 -20.66
N SER A 227 -1.14 -0.59 -20.71
CA SER A 227 -0.34 -1.30 -21.70
C SER A 227 -0.52 -2.82 -21.58
N PRO A 228 -0.75 -3.54 -22.70
CA PRO A 228 -0.74 -5.00 -22.72
C PRO A 228 0.59 -5.62 -22.24
N HIS A 229 1.69 -4.85 -22.32
CA HIS A 229 3.00 -5.26 -21.82
C HIS A 229 3.04 -5.43 -20.29
N LEU A 230 2.00 -5.00 -19.55
CA LEU A 230 1.83 -5.38 -18.15
C LEU A 230 1.72 -6.90 -17.96
N ALA A 231 1.22 -7.63 -18.97
CA ALA A 231 1.13 -9.08 -18.96
C ALA A 231 2.52 -9.78 -18.95
N GLU A 232 3.59 -9.05 -19.30
CA GLU A 232 4.97 -9.54 -19.30
C GLU A 232 5.66 -9.40 -17.93
N VAL A 233 5.00 -8.74 -16.97
CA VAL A 233 5.56 -8.53 -15.63
C VAL A 233 5.39 -9.80 -14.79
N GLU A 234 6.39 -10.68 -14.85
CA GLU A 234 6.35 -12.00 -14.23
C GLU A 234 6.21 -11.97 -12.69
N GLU A 235 6.75 -10.95 -12.02
CA GLU A 235 6.77 -10.86 -10.55
C GLU A 235 5.48 -10.29 -9.94
N LEU A 236 4.50 -9.91 -10.76
CA LEU A 236 3.29 -9.23 -10.30
C LEU A 236 2.40 -10.18 -9.48
N GLU A 237 2.26 -9.87 -8.19
CA GLU A 237 1.45 -10.63 -7.24
C GLU A 237 0.14 -9.94 -6.90
N ASN A 238 0.10 -8.60 -6.89
CA ASN A 238 -1.11 -7.84 -6.60
C ASN A 238 -1.27 -6.67 -7.57
N LEU A 239 -2.47 -6.57 -8.16
CA LEU A 239 -2.86 -5.50 -9.06
C LEU A 239 -4.20 -4.93 -8.62
N SER A 240 -4.27 -3.61 -8.45
CA SER A 240 -5.52 -2.90 -8.18
C SER A 240 -5.62 -1.71 -9.11
N LEU A 241 -6.65 -1.69 -9.95
CA LEU A 241 -7.00 -0.60 -10.85
C LEU A 241 -8.33 0.06 -10.47
N ASP A 242 -8.82 -0.23 -9.26
CA ASP A 242 -10.07 0.28 -8.71
C ASP A 242 -10.28 1.78 -8.94
N GLY A 243 -11.52 2.19 -9.12
CA GLY A 243 -11.86 3.61 -9.25
C GLY A 243 -11.39 4.24 -10.55
N SER A 244 -11.20 3.44 -11.60
CA SER A 244 -10.76 3.88 -12.93
C SER A 244 -11.86 3.69 -13.99
N PRO A 245 -12.96 4.46 -13.94
CA PRO A 245 -14.15 4.23 -14.78
C PRO A 245 -13.95 4.51 -16.27
N LYS A 246 -12.82 5.12 -16.66
CA LYS A 246 -12.46 5.33 -18.08
C LYS A 246 -11.87 4.07 -18.71
N LEU A 247 -11.40 3.10 -17.92
CA LEU A 247 -10.85 1.85 -18.45
C LEU A 247 -11.92 1.02 -19.16
N LYS A 248 -13.12 0.86 -18.58
CA LYS A 248 -14.21 0.05 -19.17
C LYS A 248 -13.64 -1.27 -19.74
N ALA A 249 -14.03 -1.63 -20.96
CA ALA A 249 -13.56 -2.83 -21.67
C ALA A 249 -12.10 -2.75 -22.21
N GLN A 250 -11.31 -1.74 -21.86
CA GLN A 250 -9.94 -1.53 -22.38
C GLN A 250 -8.84 -2.14 -21.50
N ILE A 251 -9.21 -2.92 -20.47
CA ILE A 251 -8.22 -3.66 -19.69
C ILE A 251 -7.65 -4.77 -20.57
N PRO A 252 -6.32 -4.81 -20.79
CA PRO A 252 -5.71 -5.82 -21.63
C PRO A 252 -5.88 -7.21 -21.03
N ASP A 253 -5.68 -8.22 -21.87
CA ASP A 253 -5.56 -9.60 -21.43
C ASP A 253 -4.30 -9.74 -20.56
N LEU A 254 -4.50 -10.07 -19.27
CA LEU A 254 -3.43 -10.28 -18.29
C LEU A 254 -3.27 -11.75 -17.92
N SER A 255 -3.78 -12.69 -18.72
CA SER A 255 -3.70 -14.14 -18.50
C SER A 255 -2.27 -14.63 -18.23
N ASN A 256 -1.24 -13.96 -18.77
CA ASN A 256 0.16 -14.31 -18.54
C ASN A 256 0.71 -13.93 -17.15
N CYS A 257 0.02 -13.12 -16.36
CA CYS A 257 0.42 -12.77 -14.98
C CYS A 257 0.19 -13.94 -14.01
N LYS A 258 0.85 -15.09 -14.22
CA LYS A 258 0.57 -16.33 -13.50
C LYS A 258 0.84 -16.26 -11.99
N ASN A 259 1.59 -15.28 -11.51
CA ASN A 259 1.86 -15.06 -10.09
C ASN A 259 0.81 -14.18 -9.38
N LEU A 260 -0.18 -13.66 -10.11
CA LEU A 260 -1.22 -12.80 -9.56
C LEU A 260 -2.06 -13.55 -8.51
N GLN A 261 -2.15 -12.96 -7.32
CA GLN A 261 -2.88 -13.47 -6.16
C GLN A 261 -4.06 -12.56 -5.82
N GLY A 262 -3.86 -11.24 -5.90
CA GLY A 262 -4.90 -10.24 -5.69
C GLY A 262 -5.17 -9.42 -6.94
N LEU A 263 -6.45 -9.32 -7.33
CA LEU A 263 -6.90 -8.48 -8.43
C LEU A 263 -8.07 -7.60 -7.97
N GLY A 264 -7.91 -6.28 -8.08
CA GLY A 264 -8.97 -5.29 -7.87
C GLY A 264 -9.29 -4.54 -9.17
N LEU A 265 -10.53 -4.65 -9.62
CA LEU A 265 -11.12 -3.94 -10.76
C LEU A 265 -12.50 -3.35 -10.39
N ASN A 266 -12.65 -2.91 -9.15
CA ASN A 266 -13.90 -2.31 -8.67
C ASN A 266 -14.09 -0.93 -9.33
N TRP A 267 -15.33 -0.52 -9.61
CA TRP A 267 -15.60 0.83 -10.18
C TRP A 267 -14.88 1.12 -11.52
N CYS A 268 -14.61 0.10 -12.33
CA CYS A 268 -13.93 0.24 -13.63
C CYS A 268 -14.90 0.46 -14.80
N GLY A 269 -16.22 0.33 -14.58
CA GLY A 269 -17.23 0.45 -15.63
C GLY A 269 -17.26 -0.75 -16.58
N LEU A 270 -16.89 -1.94 -16.08
CA LEU A 270 -16.91 -3.19 -16.83
C LEU A 270 -18.36 -3.60 -17.14
N THR A 271 -18.65 -3.93 -18.39
CA THR A 271 -19.98 -4.45 -18.80
C THR A 271 -20.01 -5.97 -18.90
N GLU A 272 -18.83 -6.59 -19.00
CA GLU A 272 -18.65 -8.03 -19.13
C GLU A 272 -17.57 -8.48 -18.16
N PHE A 273 -17.64 -9.74 -17.73
CA PHE A 273 -16.60 -10.34 -16.92
C PHE A 273 -15.32 -10.55 -17.78
N PRO A 274 -14.15 -10.06 -17.37
CA PRO A 274 -12.91 -10.29 -18.12
C PRO A 274 -12.50 -11.77 -18.09
N GLN A 275 -12.73 -12.50 -19.19
CA GLN A 275 -12.56 -13.96 -19.24
C GLN A 275 -11.16 -14.45 -18.86
N TRP A 276 -10.12 -13.67 -19.19
CA TRP A 276 -8.72 -13.98 -18.83
C TRP A 276 -8.49 -14.12 -17.33
N ILE A 277 -9.36 -13.57 -16.47
CA ILE A 277 -9.28 -13.76 -15.00
C ILE A 277 -9.35 -15.25 -14.66
N THR A 278 -10.13 -16.04 -15.40
CA THR A 278 -10.31 -17.48 -15.17
C THR A 278 -9.06 -18.31 -15.50
N GLU A 279 -8.05 -17.72 -16.13
CA GLU A 279 -6.79 -18.36 -16.52
C GLU A 279 -5.63 -18.11 -15.54
N LEU A 280 -5.91 -17.48 -14.40
CA LEU A 280 -4.93 -17.11 -13.39
C LEU A 280 -4.94 -18.10 -12.22
N PRO A 281 -4.08 -19.14 -12.23
CA PRO A 281 -4.20 -20.29 -11.32
C PRO A 281 -3.92 -19.96 -9.85
N ASN A 282 -3.24 -18.86 -9.58
CA ASN A 282 -2.81 -18.45 -8.25
C ASN A 282 -3.70 -17.36 -7.63
N LEU A 283 -4.78 -16.95 -8.29
CA LEU A 283 -5.69 -15.96 -7.73
C LEU A 283 -6.33 -16.47 -6.43
N VAL A 284 -6.28 -15.60 -5.42
CA VAL A 284 -6.82 -15.81 -4.08
C VAL A 284 -8.00 -14.88 -3.84
N THR A 285 -7.92 -13.62 -4.29
CA THR A 285 -8.99 -12.63 -4.11
C THR A 285 -9.22 -11.84 -5.40
N VAL A 286 -10.49 -11.71 -5.78
CA VAL A 286 -10.93 -10.93 -6.95
C VAL A 286 -12.00 -9.93 -6.52
N GLY A 287 -11.77 -8.65 -6.84
CA GLY A 287 -12.74 -7.57 -6.70
C GLY A 287 -13.21 -7.05 -8.05
N LEU A 288 -14.51 -7.15 -8.29
CA LEU A 288 -15.23 -6.72 -9.49
C LEU A 288 -16.51 -5.96 -9.13
N GLY A 289 -16.63 -5.51 -7.88
CA GLY A 289 -17.78 -4.78 -7.37
C GLY A 289 -17.99 -3.45 -8.08
N ASN A 290 -19.22 -2.95 -8.04
CA ASN A 290 -19.58 -1.64 -8.59
C ASN A 290 -19.25 -1.51 -10.09
N ASN A 291 -19.64 -2.52 -10.85
CA ASN A 291 -19.52 -2.56 -12.30
C ASN A 291 -20.91 -2.78 -12.92
N LEU A 292 -20.96 -3.16 -14.21
CA LEU A 292 -22.19 -3.40 -14.97
C LEU A 292 -22.23 -4.84 -15.51
N ILE A 293 -21.53 -5.77 -14.85
CA ILE A 293 -21.37 -7.16 -15.27
C ILE A 293 -22.70 -7.88 -15.13
N THR A 294 -23.10 -8.61 -16.16
CA THR A 294 -24.38 -9.34 -16.21
C THR A 294 -24.25 -10.84 -15.93
N GLU A 295 -23.06 -11.41 -16.13
CA GLU A 295 -22.79 -12.83 -15.92
C GLU A 295 -21.36 -13.09 -15.46
N ILE A 296 -21.18 -14.20 -14.74
CA ILE A 296 -19.86 -14.78 -14.40
C ILE A 296 -19.72 -16.07 -15.22
N PRO A 297 -18.61 -16.28 -15.94
CA PRO A 297 -18.42 -17.48 -16.77
C PRO A 297 -18.27 -18.74 -15.92
N GLU A 298 -18.69 -19.90 -16.46
CA GLU A 298 -18.52 -21.21 -15.81
C GLU A 298 -17.05 -21.56 -15.56
N GLU A 299 -16.12 -20.98 -16.32
CA GLU A 299 -14.67 -21.10 -16.16
C GLU A 299 -14.17 -20.52 -14.83
N ILE A 300 -14.97 -19.73 -14.08
CA ILE A 300 -14.60 -19.28 -12.72
C ILE A 300 -14.22 -20.45 -11.81
N GLY A 301 -14.81 -21.63 -12.04
CA GLY A 301 -14.49 -22.87 -11.35
C GLY A 301 -13.04 -23.37 -11.55
N ASN A 302 -12.26 -22.77 -12.45
CA ASN A 302 -10.84 -23.08 -12.65
C ASN A 302 -9.95 -22.46 -11.55
N LEU A 303 -10.41 -21.43 -10.84
CA LEU A 303 -9.64 -20.69 -9.85
C LEU A 303 -9.55 -21.42 -8.50
N LYS A 304 -8.87 -22.56 -8.46
CA LYS A 304 -8.83 -23.48 -7.30
C LYS A 304 -8.29 -22.85 -6.00
N ASN A 305 -7.58 -21.73 -6.10
CA ASN A 305 -7.02 -21.00 -4.97
C ASN A 305 -7.90 -19.84 -4.47
N LEU A 306 -9.00 -19.54 -5.16
CA LEU A 306 -9.87 -18.41 -4.83
C LEU A 306 -10.51 -18.62 -3.45
N THR A 307 -10.29 -17.65 -2.56
CA THR A 307 -10.88 -17.58 -1.23
C THR A 307 -11.95 -16.51 -1.12
N GLY A 308 -11.81 -15.41 -1.86
CA GLY A 308 -12.75 -14.28 -1.83
C GLY A 308 -13.14 -13.81 -3.24
N LEU A 309 -14.44 -13.68 -3.48
CA LEU A 309 -15.02 -13.11 -4.70
C LEU A 309 -15.94 -11.96 -4.33
N HIS A 310 -15.58 -10.74 -4.72
CA HIS A 310 -16.40 -9.53 -4.53
C HIS A 310 -16.95 -9.08 -5.88
N ILE A 311 -18.27 -9.08 -6.04
CA ILE A 311 -18.97 -8.68 -7.27
C ILE A 311 -20.31 -8.01 -6.93
N GLU A 312 -20.37 -7.35 -5.77
CA GLU A 312 -21.48 -6.51 -5.33
C GLU A 312 -21.76 -5.36 -6.31
N GLU A 313 -22.96 -4.79 -6.25
CA GLU A 313 -23.39 -3.65 -7.08
C GLU A 313 -23.11 -3.87 -8.59
N ASN A 314 -23.58 -5.01 -9.11
CA ASN A 314 -23.50 -5.38 -10.52
C ASN A 314 -24.93 -5.65 -11.07
N ARG A 315 -25.05 -6.37 -12.19
CA ARG A 315 -26.33 -6.69 -12.86
C ARG A 315 -26.53 -8.19 -13.01
N LEU A 316 -25.93 -9.00 -12.15
CA LEU A 316 -25.99 -10.46 -12.22
C LEU A 316 -27.42 -10.94 -12.02
N GLU A 317 -27.91 -11.82 -12.89
CA GLU A 317 -29.23 -12.46 -12.75
C GLU A 317 -29.13 -13.87 -12.13
N THR A 318 -27.97 -14.51 -12.29
CA THR A 318 -27.66 -15.85 -11.79
C THR A 318 -26.19 -15.94 -11.41
N LEU A 319 -25.81 -17.01 -10.72
CA LEU A 319 -24.41 -17.39 -10.50
C LEU A 319 -24.10 -18.69 -11.26
N PRO A 320 -22.86 -18.98 -11.65
CA PRO A 320 -22.51 -20.22 -12.33
C PRO A 320 -22.42 -21.39 -11.35
N ALA A 321 -22.85 -22.58 -11.78
CA ALA A 321 -22.84 -23.78 -10.94
C ALA A 321 -21.41 -24.22 -10.59
N SER A 322 -20.42 -23.83 -11.40
CA SER A 322 -19.01 -24.12 -11.14
C SER A 322 -18.41 -23.45 -9.90
N LEU A 323 -19.08 -22.51 -9.23
CA LEU A 323 -18.66 -21.99 -7.92
C LEU A 323 -18.57 -23.11 -6.86
N SER A 324 -19.33 -24.20 -7.04
CA SER A 324 -19.22 -25.43 -6.24
C SER A 324 -17.84 -26.11 -6.35
N LYS A 325 -17.09 -25.87 -7.43
CA LYS A 325 -15.76 -26.46 -7.65
C LYS A 325 -14.65 -25.74 -6.87
N LEU A 326 -14.96 -24.63 -6.21
CA LEU A 326 -14.01 -23.76 -5.50
C LEU A 326 -13.96 -24.11 -4.01
N LYS A 327 -13.19 -25.15 -3.66
CA LYS A 327 -13.12 -25.70 -2.30
C LYS A 327 -12.57 -24.74 -1.24
N LYS A 328 -11.77 -23.75 -1.66
CA LYS A 328 -11.17 -22.73 -0.78
C LYS A 328 -12.00 -21.45 -0.64
N LEU A 329 -13.01 -21.28 -1.47
CA LEU A 329 -13.83 -20.08 -1.49
C LEU A 329 -14.64 -20.02 -0.20
N ASN A 330 -14.36 -19.00 0.62
CA ASN A 330 -14.95 -18.82 1.94
C ASN A 330 -15.68 -17.48 2.09
N PHE A 331 -15.56 -16.59 1.10
CA PHE A 331 -16.28 -15.32 1.06
C PHE A 331 -16.78 -15.02 -0.36
N ILE A 332 -18.08 -14.73 -0.47
CA ILE A 332 -18.73 -14.31 -1.72
C ILE A 332 -19.58 -13.08 -1.40
N ASP A 333 -19.31 -11.98 -2.09
CA ASP A 333 -20.13 -10.77 -2.01
C ASP A 333 -20.82 -10.54 -3.35
N VAL A 334 -22.15 -10.63 -3.34
CA VAL A 334 -23.01 -10.41 -4.51
C VAL A 334 -24.15 -9.45 -4.14
N GLU A 335 -23.97 -8.61 -3.11
CA GLU A 335 -24.96 -7.62 -2.71
C GLU A 335 -25.39 -6.74 -3.90
N TYR A 336 -26.62 -6.26 -3.86
CA TYR A 336 -27.18 -5.31 -4.82
C TYR A 336 -27.00 -5.75 -6.29
N ASN A 337 -27.41 -6.98 -6.58
CA ASN A 337 -27.51 -7.54 -7.94
C ASN A 337 -28.98 -7.87 -8.28
N ASN A 338 -29.23 -8.55 -9.40
CA ASN A 338 -30.56 -8.97 -9.85
C ASN A 338 -30.77 -10.49 -9.68
N ILE A 339 -30.08 -11.12 -8.74
CA ILE A 339 -30.08 -12.58 -8.60
C ILE A 339 -31.45 -13.04 -8.10
N THR A 340 -32.11 -13.89 -8.88
CA THR A 340 -33.45 -14.43 -8.53
C THR A 340 -33.39 -15.85 -7.96
N THR A 341 -32.34 -16.59 -8.28
CA THR A 341 -32.11 -17.97 -7.83
C THR A 341 -30.60 -18.22 -7.65
N LEU A 342 -30.25 -19.13 -6.74
CA LEU A 342 -28.89 -19.63 -6.60
C LEU A 342 -28.78 -21.02 -7.26
N PRO A 343 -27.61 -21.39 -7.83
CA PRO A 343 -27.41 -22.70 -8.42
C PRO A 343 -27.61 -23.84 -7.43
N GLU A 344 -28.29 -24.89 -7.89
CA GLU A 344 -28.44 -26.13 -7.13
C GLU A 344 -27.07 -26.74 -6.78
N GLY A 345 -26.90 -27.21 -5.54
CA GLY A 345 -25.65 -27.83 -5.11
C GLY A 345 -24.47 -26.89 -4.87
N MET A 346 -24.62 -25.57 -5.06
CA MET A 346 -23.53 -24.60 -4.85
C MET A 346 -22.92 -24.65 -3.44
N PHE A 347 -23.74 -25.01 -2.45
CA PHE A 347 -23.36 -25.10 -1.03
C PHE A 347 -23.36 -26.52 -0.48
N ASP A 348 -23.75 -27.51 -1.28
CA ASP A 348 -23.78 -28.92 -0.87
C ASP A 348 -22.39 -29.58 -0.94
N VAL A 349 -21.38 -28.80 -1.35
CA VAL A 349 -19.98 -29.22 -1.46
C VAL A 349 -19.21 -29.02 -0.15
N GLU A 350 -18.36 -30.00 0.17
CA GLU A 350 -17.40 -29.89 1.27
C GLU A 350 -16.29 -28.90 0.92
N ARG A 351 -16.28 -27.76 1.63
CA ARG A 351 -15.25 -26.71 1.52
C ARG A 351 -14.22 -26.87 2.63
N GLU A 352 -13.03 -26.33 2.41
CA GLU A 352 -11.95 -26.32 3.40
C GLU A 352 -12.32 -25.46 4.62
N GLU A 353 -13.03 -24.36 4.39
CA GLU A 353 -13.57 -23.47 5.40
C GLU A 353 -15.04 -23.15 5.08
N PRO A 354 -15.91 -22.90 6.08
CA PRO A 354 -17.30 -22.52 5.85
C PRO A 354 -17.40 -21.22 5.05
N CYS A 355 -18.28 -21.20 4.05
CA CYS A 355 -18.46 -20.02 3.20
C CYS A 355 -19.42 -19.02 3.85
N THR A 356 -19.01 -17.75 3.84
CA THR A 356 -19.88 -16.61 4.06
C THR A 356 -20.31 -16.06 2.71
N ILE A 357 -21.59 -15.81 2.55
CA ILE A 357 -22.14 -15.16 1.36
C ILE A 357 -23.04 -14.00 1.77
N VAL A 358 -22.83 -12.88 1.09
CA VAL A 358 -23.55 -11.63 1.28
C VAL A 358 -24.39 -11.40 0.02
N ILE A 359 -25.71 -11.40 0.17
CA ILE A 359 -26.71 -11.40 -0.93
C ILE A 359 -27.78 -10.33 -0.77
N GLU A 360 -27.59 -9.37 0.15
CA GLU A 360 -28.52 -8.28 0.40
C GLU A 360 -28.86 -7.52 -0.89
N GLY A 361 -30.10 -7.06 -1.02
CA GLY A 361 -30.51 -6.26 -2.18
C GLY A 361 -30.72 -7.07 -3.48
N ASN A 362 -30.80 -8.40 -3.42
CA ASN A 362 -31.20 -9.24 -4.55
C ASN A 362 -32.68 -9.67 -4.46
N PRO A 363 -33.39 -9.84 -5.60
CA PRO A 363 -34.77 -10.33 -5.64
C PRO A 363 -34.88 -11.85 -5.44
N LEU A 364 -34.20 -12.40 -4.42
CA LEU A 364 -34.26 -13.81 -4.05
C LEU A 364 -35.58 -14.09 -3.30
N SER A 365 -36.26 -15.15 -3.70
CA SER A 365 -37.51 -15.59 -3.04
C SER A 365 -37.27 -16.50 -1.83
N ASP A 366 -36.12 -17.19 -1.77
CA ASP A 366 -35.70 -18.06 -0.69
C ASP A 366 -34.18 -18.29 -0.75
N ILE A 367 -33.57 -18.70 0.35
CA ILE A 367 -32.18 -19.16 0.41
C ILE A 367 -32.19 -20.70 0.43
N PRO A 368 -31.56 -21.40 -0.53
CA PRO A 368 -31.54 -22.86 -0.59
C PRO A 368 -30.54 -23.48 0.41
N VAL A 369 -30.63 -23.13 1.69
CA VAL A 369 -29.69 -23.58 2.72
C VAL A 369 -30.39 -24.43 3.75
N SER A 370 -29.85 -25.63 3.95
CA SER A 370 -30.27 -26.55 4.99
C SER A 370 -29.80 -26.09 6.38
N GLU A 371 -30.55 -26.44 7.44
CA GLU A 371 -30.08 -26.28 8.82
C GLU A 371 -28.70 -26.91 9.05
N GLU A 372 -28.38 -27.97 8.30
CA GLU A 372 -27.10 -28.66 8.37
C GLU A 372 -25.92 -27.76 7.94
N GLN A 373 -26.08 -26.98 6.86
CA GLN A 373 -25.06 -26.04 6.39
C GLN A 373 -24.84 -24.91 7.41
N PHE A 374 -25.90 -24.39 8.03
CA PHE A 374 -25.77 -23.40 9.09
C PHE A 374 -24.99 -23.96 10.30
N ARG A 375 -25.27 -25.20 10.72
CA ARG A 375 -24.50 -25.89 11.78
C ARG A 375 -23.04 -26.12 11.43
N LYS A 376 -22.72 -26.29 10.14
CA LYS A 376 -21.35 -26.37 9.60
C LYS A 376 -20.64 -25.01 9.56
N GLY A 377 -21.30 -23.91 9.98
CA GLY A 377 -20.69 -22.59 10.12
C GLY A 377 -20.83 -21.67 8.90
N TYR A 378 -21.61 -22.07 7.89
CA TYR A 378 -21.92 -21.22 6.73
C TYR A 378 -22.74 -20.01 7.18
N LYS A 379 -22.44 -18.83 6.63
CA LYS A 379 -23.08 -17.56 7.02
C LYS A 379 -23.70 -16.87 5.82
N TRP A 380 -24.82 -16.20 6.10
CA TRP A 380 -25.69 -15.58 5.11
C TRP A 380 -26.16 -14.24 5.65
N TYR A 381 -26.12 -13.22 4.81
CA TYR A 381 -26.57 -11.88 5.12
C TYR A 381 -27.41 -11.36 3.94
N GLY A 382 -28.62 -10.83 4.21
CA GLY A 382 -29.39 -10.11 3.20
C GLY A 382 -30.84 -10.53 2.93
N ILE A 383 -31.40 -11.49 3.67
CA ILE A 383 -32.84 -11.80 3.65
C ILE A 383 -33.32 -11.82 5.12
N ASP A 384 -34.41 -11.09 5.41
CA ASP A 384 -35.03 -10.94 6.74
C ASP A 384 -35.45 -12.27 7.39
#